data_AF-A0A7C2TQ40-F1
#
_entry.id   AF-A0A7C2TQ40-F1
#
_cell.length_a   1.000
_cell.length_b   1.000
_cell.length_c   1.000
_cell.angle_alpha   90.00
_cell.angle_beta   90.00
_cell.angle_gamma   90.00
#
_symmetry.space_group_name_H-M   'P 1'
#
loop_
_entity.id
_entity.type
_entity.pdbx_description
1 polymer ?
#
loop_
_entity_poly.entity_id
_entity_poly.type
_entity_poly.pdbx_seq_one_letter_code
_entity_poly.pdbx_strand_id
1 'polypeptide(L)'
;QTAWNNVFGQGTYQKILQAAPANGITYMDFGAATTGLLLIVLWAYSGLEGISFAGSEVKTPKTSFMRGYVYGLIAVIILYMLNAWTVSYAFGYKFIEDYSFLYYNSSSTFNALQTILGTTPAAPTVPFYASIIVGNPYVAIILGFSYWLWYIDTIIIIWMAGVRGLFAMAFDRMIPTRFANINKRGSPTWANHFIGIFALLGVVLGLMDYYSMSLASSVLALMDFTCLFFIWPLGLAGMLLPYTRPDLFEKSTFQYRIKGIPVMTILGTLTFAVGWYMMIMTATEEDITAELLNIVLVTAGLLLLVYMWARNQKEGIDPNKIFTEIPPA
;
A
#
# COMPACT_ATOMS: atom_id res chain seq x y z
N GLN A 1 -0.51 33.44 -5.66
CA GLN A 1 -0.20 34.37 -6.77
C GLN A 1 1.04 35.23 -6.51
N THR A 2 1.04 36.15 -5.53
CA THR A 2 2.17 37.09 -5.32
C THR A 2 3.51 36.39 -5.15
N ALA A 3 3.58 35.38 -4.26
CA ALA A 3 4.79 34.61 -4.03
C ALA A 3 5.32 33.92 -5.31
N TRP A 4 4.42 33.38 -6.13
CA TRP A 4 4.77 32.77 -7.42
C TRP A 4 5.38 33.78 -8.40
N ASN A 5 4.71 34.92 -8.58
CA ASN A 5 5.15 35.97 -9.49
C ASN A 5 6.48 36.61 -9.05
N ASN A 6 6.79 36.60 -7.75
CA ASN A 6 8.09 37.07 -7.25
C ASN A 6 9.24 36.13 -7.65
N VAL A 7 8.98 34.83 -7.78
CA VAL A 7 9.99 33.82 -8.14
C VAL A 7 10.14 33.71 -9.67
N PHE A 8 9.04 33.60 -10.39
CA PHE A 8 9.04 33.31 -11.84
C PHE A 8 8.78 34.54 -12.72
N GLY A 9 8.51 35.71 -12.13
CA GLY A 9 8.21 36.94 -12.84
C GLY A 9 6.71 37.26 -12.90
N GLN A 10 6.41 38.54 -13.08
CA GLN A 10 5.03 39.05 -13.04
C GLN A 10 4.16 38.46 -14.16
N GLY A 11 2.94 38.06 -13.79
CA GLY A 11 1.95 37.52 -14.73
C GLY A 11 2.14 36.04 -15.11
N THR A 12 3.20 35.38 -14.64
CA THR A 12 3.41 33.94 -14.92
C THR A 12 2.31 33.06 -14.31
N TYR A 13 1.83 33.41 -13.11
CA TYR A 13 0.70 32.71 -12.49
C TYR A 13 -0.54 32.71 -13.40
N GLN A 14 -0.91 33.85 -13.97
CA GLN A 14 -2.04 33.97 -14.90
C GLN A 14 -1.82 33.22 -16.20
N LYS A 15 -0.60 33.26 -16.75
CA LYS A 15 -0.26 32.54 -17.98
C LYS A 15 -0.47 31.04 -17.83
N ILE A 16 -0.13 30.46 -16.67
CA ILE A 16 -0.39 29.04 -16.37
C ILE A 16 -1.89 28.75 -16.41
N LEU A 17 -2.70 29.56 -15.70
CA LEU A 17 -4.16 29.39 -15.64
C LEU A 17 -4.84 29.54 -17.01
N GLN A 18 -4.23 30.27 -17.94
CA GLN A 18 -4.74 30.43 -19.31
C GLN A 18 -4.22 29.32 -20.24
N ALA A 19 -2.99 28.85 -20.01
CA ALA A 19 -2.37 27.83 -20.85
C ALA A 19 -3.03 26.47 -20.71
N ALA A 20 -3.46 26.05 -19.52
CA ALA A 20 -4.11 24.75 -19.35
C ALA A 20 -5.43 24.63 -20.14
N PRO A 21 -6.40 25.58 -20.05
CA PRO A 21 -7.57 25.60 -20.92
C PRO A 21 -7.23 25.70 -22.42
N ALA A 22 -6.23 26.51 -22.79
CA ALA A 22 -5.81 26.66 -24.18
C ALA A 22 -5.21 25.37 -24.77
N ASN A 23 -4.65 24.50 -23.92
CA ASN A 23 -4.14 23.19 -24.30
C ASN A 23 -5.17 22.05 -24.09
N GLY A 24 -6.43 22.40 -23.83
CA GLY A 24 -7.54 21.44 -23.85
C GLY A 24 -7.64 20.56 -22.61
N ILE A 25 -7.39 21.09 -21.41
CA ILE A 25 -7.68 20.34 -20.17
C ILE A 25 -9.14 19.86 -20.16
N THR A 26 -9.34 18.55 -19.95
CA THR A 26 -10.65 17.91 -19.87
C THR A 26 -10.88 17.29 -18.51
N TYR A 27 -12.11 17.38 -18.02
CA TYR A 27 -12.50 16.82 -16.73
C TYR A 27 -13.16 15.46 -16.90
N MET A 28 -12.73 14.49 -16.10
CA MET A 28 -13.46 13.24 -15.93
C MET A 28 -14.77 13.49 -15.19
N ASP A 29 -15.78 12.66 -15.47
CA ASP A 29 -16.98 12.61 -14.64
C ASP A 29 -16.61 12.26 -13.19
N PHE A 30 -17.40 12.76 -12.24
CA PHE A 30 -17.16 12.55 -10.81
C PHE A 30 -17.04 11.06 -10.46
N GLY A 31 -17.87 10.20 -11.06
CA GLY A 31 -17.82 8.75 -10.81
C GLY A 31 -16.49 8.15 -11.25
N ALA A 32 -16.09 8.42 -12.49
CA ALA A 32 -14.83 7.92 -13.06
C ALA A 32 -13.60 8.45 -12.30
N ALA A 33 -13.59 9.74 -11.96
CA ALA A 33 -12.52 10.35 -11.18
C ALA A 33 -12.41 9.71 -9.78
N THR A 34 -13.55 9.47 -9.12
CA THR A 34 -13.59 8.83 -7.79
C THR A 34 -13.09 7.39 -7.86
N THR A 35 -13.55 6.60 -8.84
CA THR A 35 -13.13 5.20 -9.02
C THR A 35 -11.63 5.10 -9.30
N GLY A 36 -11.08 5.95 -10.18
CA GLY A 36 -9.65 5.96 -10.49
C GLY A 36 -8.77 6.31 -9.29
N LEU A 37 -9.20 7.27 -8.46
CA LEU A 37 -8.47 7.63 -7.23
C LEU A 37 -8.63 6.60 -6.10
N LEU A 38 -9.68 5.78 -6.14
CA LEU A 38 -10.00 4.86 -5.05
C LEU A 38 -8.86 3.84 -4.83
N LEU A 39 -8.18 3.40 -5.90
CA LEU A 39 -7.05 2.47 -5.76
C LEU A 39 -5.90 3.09 -4.94
N ILE A 40 -5.52 4.34 -5.26
CA ILE A 40 -4.47 5.08 -4.54
C ILE A 40 -4.88 5.30 -3.08
N VAL A 41 -6.14 5.67 -2.85
CA VAL A 41 -6.67 5.89 -1.51
C VAL A 41 -6.64 4.58 -0.70
N LEU A 42 -7.10 3.48 -1.29
CA LEU A 42 -7.09 2.17 -0.65
C LEU A 42 -5.68 1.70 -0.32
N TRP A 43 -4.72 1.91 -1.22
CA TRP A 43 -3.30 1.66 -0.97
C TRP A 43 -2.77 2.49 0.21
N ALA A 44 -3.12 3.78 0.29
CA ALA A 44 -2.69 4.66 1.38
C ALA A 44 -3.23 4.25 2.77
N TYR A 45 -4.37 3.55 2.82
CA TYR A 45 -4.91 2.97 4.07
C TYR A 45 -4.45 1.53 4.33
N SER A 46 -3.74 0.91 3.39
CA SER A 46 -3.12 -0.41 3.57
C SER A 46 -1.99 -0.33 4.60
N GLY A 47 -1.71 -1.43 5.29
CA GLY A 47 -0.68 -1.51 6.33
C GLY A 47 -1.22 -1.43 7.75
N LEU A 48 -2.47 -1.01 7.96
CA LEU A 48 -3.13 -1.06 9.27
C LEU A 48 -3.23 -2.50 9.79
N GLU A 49 -3.44 -3.46 8.90
CA GLU A 49 -3.40 -4.90 9.20
C GLU A 49 -2.02 -5.37 9.68
N GLY A 50 -0.92 -4.67 9.36
CA GLY A 50 0.42 -5.05 9.80
C GLY A 50 0.53 -5.16 11.33
N ILE A 51 -0.27 -4.37 12.05
CA ILE A 51 -0.35 -4.40 13.52
C ILE A 51 -0.97 -5.71 14.03
N SER A 52 -1.79 -6.41 13.23
CA SER A 52 -2.37 -7.70 13.64
C SER A 52 -1.30 -8.77 13.87
N PHE A 53 -0.14 -8.68 13.22
CA PHE A 53 1.01 -9.56 13.48
C PHE A 53 1.62 -9.36 14.87
N ALA A 54 1.34 -8.24 15.53
CA ALA A 54 1.69 -7.97 16.93
C ALA A 54 0.51 -8.19 17.89
N GLY A 55 -0.61 -8.76 17.43
CA GLY A 55 -1.83 -8.91 18.23
C GLY A 55 -1.67 -9.75 19.50
N SER A 56 -0.77 -10.73 19.50
CA SER A 56 -0.47 -11.57 20.66
C SER A 56 0.32 -10.84 21.76
N GLU A 57 0.98 -9.72 21.43
CA GLU A 57 1.78 -8.93 22.38
C GLU A 57 0.95 -7.85 23.08
N VAL A 58 -0.31 -7.69 22.68
CA VAL A 58 -1.20 -6.69 23.26
C VAL A 58 -1.87 -7.27 24.50
N LYS A 59 -1.67 -6.62 25.65
CA LYS A 59 -2.24 -7.04 26.95
C LYS A 59 -3.76 -7.25 26.94
N THR A 60 -4.49 -6.47 26.15
CA THR A 60 -5.96 -6.59 26.09
C THR A 60 -6.44 -6.46 24.64
N PRO A 61 -6.37 -7.55 23.85
CA PRO A 61 -6.72 -7.52 22.43
C PRO A 61 -8.19 -7.16 22.18
N LYS A 62 -9.10 -7.54 23.09
CA LYS A 62 -10.54 -7.29 22.92
C LYS A 62 -10.94 -5.82 23.05
N THR A 63 -10.14 -5.00 23.76
CA THR A 63 -10.51 -3.61 24.08
C THR A 63 -9.47 -2.62 23.57
N SER A 64 -8.25 -2.66 24.11
CA SER A 64 -7.19 -1.70 23.78
C SER A 64 -6.83 -1.76 22.30
N PHE A 65 -6.64 -2.96 21.76
CA PHE A 65 -6.29 -3.15 20.36
C PHE A 65 -7.40 -2.67 19.42
N MET A 66 -8.66 -3.05 19.68
CA MET A 66 -9.80 -2.62 18.87
C MET A 66 -10.05 -1.11 18.91
N ARG A 67 -9.96 -0.50 20.10
CA ARG A 67 -10.08 0.96 20.25
C ARG A 67 -8.94 1.68 19.55
N GLY A 68 -7.71 1.19 19.71
CA GLY A 68 -6.53 1.72 19.03
C GLY A 68 -6.68 1.68 17.52
N TYR A 69 -7.19 0.56 16.98
CA TYR A 69 -7.44 0.40 15.55
C TYR A 69 -8.47 1.41 15.02
N VAL A 70 -9.60 1.57 15.70
CA VAL A 70 -10.67 2.49 15.29
C VAL A 70 -10.23 3.95 15.42
N TYR A 71 -9.65 4.34 16.55
CA TYR A 71 -9.19 5.71 16.76
C TYR A 71 -8.00 6.07 15.86
N GLY A 72 -7.09 5.11 15.63
CA GLY A 72 -6.00 5.26 14.69
C GLY A 72 -6.51 5.49 13.27
N LEU A 73 -7.44 4.66 12.79
CA LEU A 73 -8.06 4.83 11.48
C LEU A 73 -8.75 6.19 11.34
N ILE A 74 -9.55 6.60 12.33
CA ILE A 74 -10.23 7.92 12.31
C ILE A 74 -9.20 9.05 12.29
N ALA A 75 -8.14 8.96 13.10
CA ALA A 75 -7.09 9.97 13.12
C ALA A 75 -6.39 10.08 11.77
N VAL A 76 -6.05 8.95 11.13
CA VAL A 76 -5.44 8.93 9.79
C VAL A 76 -6.39 9.54 8.75
N ILE A 77 -7.67 9.16 8.76
CA ILE A 77 -8.69 9.75 7.86
C ILE A 77 -8.72 11.28 8.00
N ILE A 78 -8.80 11.78 9.23
CA ILE A 78 -8.82 13.22 9.50
C ILE A 78 -7.53 13.88 9.01
N LEU A 79 -6.37 13.29 9.29
CA LEU A 79 -5.07 13.81 8.85
C LEU A 79 -4.97 13.88 7.33
N TYR A 80 -5.41 12.84 6.61
CA TYR A 80 -5.39 12.81 5.15
C TYR A 80 -6.34 13.84 4.54
N MET A 81 -7.56 13.94 5.08
CA MET A 81 -8.53 14.96 4.64
C MET A 81 -8.00 16.38 4.89
N LEU A 82 -7.42 16.64 6.06
CA LEU A 82 -6.82 17.92 6.39
C LEU A 82 -5.62 18.24 5.51
N ASN A 83 -4.78 17.25 5.19
CA ASN A 83 -3.64 17.43 4.30
C ASN A 83 -4.12 17.84 2.89
N ALA A 84 -5.03 17.07 2.29
CA ALA A 84 -5.58 17.36 0.97
C ALA A 84 -6.28 18.73 0.91
N TRP A 85 -7.06 19.07 1.94
CA TRP A 85 -7.74 20.36 2.05
C TRP A 85 -6.75 21.52 2.21
N THR A 86 -5.78 21.41 3.12
CA THR A 86 -4.81 22.49 3.40
C THR A 86 -3.96 22.81 2.18
N VAL A 87 -3.49 21.79 1.46
CA VAL A 87 -2.70 21.95 0.23
C VAL A 87 -3.55 22.66 -0.84
N SER A 88 -4.77 22.18 -1.07
CA SER A 88 -5.68 22.76 -2.07
C SER A 88 -6.07 24.21 -1.74
N TYR A 89 -6.24 24.53 -0.46
CA TYR A 89 -6.56 25.87 0.01
C TYR A 89 -5.36 26.82 -0.06
N ALA A 90 -4.19 26.40 0.44
CA ALA A 90 -3.01 27.26 0.53
C ALA A 90 -2.42 27.61 -0.84
N PHE A 91 -2.34 26.63 -1.75
CA PHE A 91 -1.74 26.83 -3.07
C PHE A 91 -2.77 27.23 -4.14
N GLY A 92 -4.05 26.95 -3.88
CA GLY A 92 -5.15 27.14 -4.80
C GLY A 92 -5.35 25.92 -5.69
N TYR A 93 -6.48 25.23 -5.50
CA TYR A 93 -6.84 24.01 -6.22
C TYR A 93 -6.65 24.14 -7.74
N LYS A 94 -7.23 25.18 -8.34
CA LYS A 94 -7.15 25.40 -9.79
C LYS A 94 -5.72 25.61 -10.30
N PHE A 95 -4.87 26.23 -9.50
CA PHE A 95 -3.48 26.43 -9.90
C PHE A 95 -2.68 25.12 -9.86
N ILE A 96 -2.86 24.31 -8.82
CA ILE A 96 -2.25 22.97 -8.76
C ILE A 96 -2.72 22.11 -9.93
N GLU A 97 -4.01 22.13 -10.23
CA GLU A 97 -4.62 21.41 -11.36
C GLU A 97 -3.99 21.84 -12.70
N ASP A 98 -4.05 23.13 -13.03
CA ASP A 98 -3.57 23.66 -14.30
C ASP A 98 -2.05 23.43 -14.47
N TYR A 99 -1.27 23.63 -13.40
CA TYR A 99 0.17 23.34 -13.42
C TYR A 99 0.44 21.85 -13.62
N SER A 100 -0.26 20.98 -12.89
CA SER A 100 -0.04 19.52 -12.95
C SER A 100 -0.45 18.94 -14.30
N PHE A 101 -1.54 19.43 -14.89
CA PHE A 101 -1.93 19.10 -16.26
C PHE A 101 -0.83 19.47 -17.25
N LEU A 102 -0.33 20.71 -17.17
CA LEU A 102 0.73 21.14 -18.09
C LEU A 102 2.01 20.31 -17.92
N TYR A 103 2.34 19.92 -16.68
CA TYR A 103 3.51 19.12 -16.36
C TYR A 103 3.41 17.66 -16.82
N TYR A 104 2.30 16.97 -16.56
CA TYR A 104 2.19 15.51 -16.77
C TYR A 104 1.52 15.08 -18.08
N ASN A 105 0.72 15.94 -18.74
CA ASN A 105 -0.16 15.49 -19.83
C ASN A 105 0.59 15.11 -21.12
N SER A 106 1.56 15.91 -21.56
CA SER A 106 2.29 15.67 -22.81
C SER A 106 3.57 16.48 -22.90
N SER A 107 4.49 16.10 -23.80
CA SER A 107 5.70 16.88 -24.06
C SER A 107 5.42 18.29 -24.58
N SER A 108 4.32 18.49 -25.33
CA SER A 108 3.94 19.82 -25.83
C SER A 108 3.46 20.73 -24.70
N THR A 109 2.63 20.22 -23.79
CA THR A 109 2.17 20.99 -22.61
C THR A 109 3.32 21.28 -21.64
N PHE A 110 4.25 20.34 -21.49
CA PHE A 110 5.46 20.55 -20.68
C PHE A 110 6.34 21.66 -21.27
N ASN A 111 6.53 21.67 -22.59
CA ASN A 111 7.26 22.74 -23.28
C ASN A 111 6.57 24.10 -23.15
N ALA A 112 5.24 24.14 -23.15
CA ALA A 112 4.47 25.36 -22.90
C ALA A 112 4.72 25.88 -21.47
N LEU A 113 4.72 25.00 -20.48
CA LEU A 113 5.05 25.34 -19.09
C LEU A 113 6.49 25.86 -18.98
N GLN A 114 7.46 25.17 -19.58
CA GLN A 114 8.87 25.60 -19.61
C GLN A 114 9.03 26.99 -20.23
N THR A 115 8.30 27.27 -21.31
CA THR A 115 8.31 28.59 -21.97
C THR A 115 7.74 29.68 -21.06
N ILE A 116 6.69 29.39 -20.30
CA ILE A 116 6.10 30.34 -19.34
C ILE A 116 7.05 30.63 -18.17
N LEU A 117 7.74 29.61 -17.66
CA LEU A 117 8.64 29.73 -16.51
C LEU A 117 10.04 30.24 -16.86
N GLY A 118 10.48 30.09 -18.12
CA GLY A 118 11.84 30.44 -18.55
C GLY A 118 12.92 29.54 -17.96
N THR A 119 12.53 28.44 -17.32
CA THR A 119 13.41 27.44 -16.69
C THR A 119 12.75 26.07 -16.76
N THR A 120 13.51 25.02 -16.51
CA THR A 120 12.98 23.66 -16.42
C THR A 120 11.91 23.61 -15.32
N PRO A 121 10.65 23.26 -15.65
CA PRO A 121 9.59 23.13 -14.65
C PRO A 121 9.95 22.09 -13.59
N ALA A 122 9.73 22.42 -12.32
CA ALA A 122 9.87 21.47 -11.23
C ALA A 122 8.62 20.59 -11.12
N ALA A 123 8.78 19.36 -10.61
CA ALA A 123 7.65 18.47 -10.37
C ALA A 123 6.63 19.10 -9.39
N PRO A 124 5.32 19.00 -9.67
CA PRO A 124 4.27 19.56 -8.82
C PRO A 124 4.16 18.78 -7.51
N THR A 125 4.98 19.17 -6.53
CA THR A 125 5.06 18.51 -5.22
C THR A 125 4.77 19.51 -4.10
N VAL A 126 4.28 19.02 -2.95
CA VAL A 126 3.99 19.89 -1.79
C VAL A 126 5.24 20.66 -1.32
N PRO A 127 6.44 20.05 -1.22
CA PRO A 127 7.66 20.78 -0.86
C PRO A 127 8.00 21.93 -1.82
N PHE A 128 7.80 21.72 -3.13
CA PHE A 128 8.01 22.74 -4.16
C PHE A 128 7.10 23.96 -3.93
N TYR A 129 5.78 23.75 -3.88
CA TYR A 129 4.84 24.85 -3.69
C TYR A 129 5.02 25.55 -2.33
N ALA A 130 5.30 24.80 -1.27
CA ALA A 130 5.56 25.36 0.06
C ALA A 130 6.78 26.30 0.06
N SER A 131 7.87 25.91 -0.60
CA SER A 131 9.07 26.75 -0.70
C SER A 131 8.83 28.07 -1.42
N ILE A 132 7.94 28.07 -2.42
CA ILE A 132 7.56 29.27 -3.16
C ILE A 132 6.73 30.19 -2.28
N ILE A 133 5.72 29.67 -1.58
CA ILE A 133 4.88 30.49 -0.70
C ILE A 133 5.70 31.14 0.41
N VAL A 134 6.58 30.36 1.06
CA VAL A 134 7.43 30.88 2.14
C VAL A 134 8.56 31.77 1.60
N GLY A 135 8.91 31.63 0.32
CA GLY A 135 10.02 32.35 -0.30
C GLY A 135 11.39 31.86 0.17
N ASN A 136 11.48 30.62 0.64
CA ASN A 136 12.71 30.04 1.17
C ASN A 136 12.92 28.60 0.63
N PRO A 137 13.98 28.35 -0.17
CA PRO A 137 14.25 27.03 -0.74
C PRO A 137 14.58 25.96 0.30
N TYR A 138 15.08 26.33 1.49
CA TYR A 138 15.36 25.38 2.57
C TYR A 138 14.10 24.67 3.08
N VAL A 139 12.92 25.29 2.92
CA VAL A 139 11.64 24.66 3.27
C VAL A 139 11.39 23.43 2.41
N ALA A 140 11.73 23.45 1.12
CA ALA A 140 11.59 22.28 0.25
C ALA A 140 12.50 21.13 0.72
N ILE A 141 13.72 21.43 1.17
CA ILE A 141 14.67 20.42 1.66
C ILE A 141 14.15 19.79 2.96
N ILE A 142 13.71 20.62 3.91
CA ILE A 142 13.20 20.13 5.20
C ILE A 142 11.94 19.30 4.98
N LEU A 143 10.98 19.80 4.19
CA LEU A 143 9.77 19.04 3.90
C LEU A 143 10.08 17.78 3.10
N GLY A 144 10.95 17.84 2.09
CA GLY A 144 11.38 16.65 1.34
C GLY A 144 11.98 15.58 2.25
N PHE A 145 12.84 15.97 3.19
CA PHE A 145 13.39 15.06 4.19
C PHE A 145 12.30 14.50 5.13
N SER A 146 11.37 15.32 5.59
CA SER A 146 10.23 14.87 6.41
C SER A 146 9.33 13.87 5.69
N TYR A 147 9.08 14.08 4.40
CA TYR A 147 8.34 13.11 3.57
C TYR A 147 9.15 11.82 3.39
N TRP A 148 10.48 11.90 3.29
CA TRP A 148 11.33 10.71 3.24
C TRP A 148 11.32 9.91 4.57
N LEU A 149 11.18 10.57 5.72
CA LEU A 149 11.09 9.88 7.02
C LEU A 149 9.89 8.94 7.13
N TRP A 150 8.82 9.15 6.36
CA TRP A 150 7.68 8.23 6.31
C TRP A 150 8.07 6.81 5.85
N TYR A 151 9.11 6.65 5.04
CA TYR A 151 9.61 5.33 4.68
C TYR A 151 10.12 4.56 5.92
N ILE A 152 10.71 5.24 6.89
CA ILE A 152 11.22 4.60 8.11
C ILE A 152 10.08 4.02 8.95
N ASP A 153 9.00 4.77 9.10
CA ASP A 153 7.77 4.32 9.79
C ASP A 153 7.23 3.03 9.16
N THR A 154 7.03 3.05 7.85
CA THR A 154 6.40 1.95 7.12
C THR A 154 7.30 0.70 7.07
N ILE A 155 8.62 0.87 6.87
CA ILE A 155 9.58 -0.25 6.76
C ILE A 155 9.55 -1.12 8.01
N ILE A 156 9.45 -0.53 9.20
CA ILE A 156 9.52 -1.28 10.46
C ILE A 156 8.34 -2.24 10.59
N ILE A 157 7.12 -1.77 10.30
CA ILE A 157 5.89 -2.55 10.44
C ILE A 157 5.87 -3.68 9.40
N ILE A 158 6.18 -3.36 8.13
CA ILE A 158 6.18 -4.35 7.05
C ILE A 158 7.26 -5.41 7.28
N TRP A 159 8.45 -5.00 7.74
CA TRP A 159 9.53 -5.94 8.04
C TRP A 159 9.13 -6.91 9.15
N MET A 160 8.55 -6.40 10.24
CA MET A 160 8.06 -7.23 11.33
C MET A 160 6.99 -8.21 10.84
N ALA A 161 6.00 -7.73 10.09
CA ALA A 161 4.93 -8.56 9.53
C ALA A 161 5.48 -9.66 8.61
N GLY A 162 6.39 -9.31 7.69
CA GLY A 162 7.01 -10.25 6.76
C GLY A 162 7.81 -11.36 7.46
N VAL A 163 8.62 -11.01 8.47
CA VAL A 163 9.39 -11.99 9.25
C VAL A 163 8.47 -12.94 10.03
N ARG A 164 7.42 -12.40 10.68
CA ARG A 164 6.45 -13.21 11.43
C ARG A 164 5.61 -14.09 10.52
N GLY A 165 5.21 -13.60 9.35
CA GLY A 165 4.50 -14.38 8.34
C GLY A 165 5.32 -15.57 7.84
N LEU A 166 6.59 -15.34 7.48
CA LEU A 166 7.51 -16.42 7.10
C LEU A 166 7.74 -17.42 8.23
N PHE A 167 7.90 -16.93 9.46
CA PHE A 167 8.05 -17.80 10.63
C PHE A 167 6.82 -18.68 10.84
N ALA A 168 5.61 -18.11 10.79
CA ALA A 168 4.36 -18.83 10.97
C ALA A 168 4.16 -19.89 9.88
N MET A 169 4.34 -19.54 8.60
CA MET A 169 4.25 -20.49 7.49
C MET A 169 5.29 -21.61 7.60
N ALA A 170 6.48 -21.33 8.13
CA ALA A 170 7.52 -22.32 8.34
C ALA A 170 7.25 -23.22 9.53
N PHE A 171 6.63 -22.68 10.58
CA PHE A 171 6.14 -23.42 11.74
C PHE A 171 5.04 -24.40 11.33
N ASP A 172 4.14 -23.96 10.45
CA ASP A 172 3.08 -24.77 9.82
C ASP A 172 3.62 -25.72 8.72
N ARG A 173 4.94 -25.74 8.51
CA ARG A 173 5.63 -26.56 7.50
C ARG A 173 5.10 -26.38 6.07
N MET A 174 4.53 -25.21 5.77
CA MET A 174 4.10 -24.83 4.42
C MET A 174 5.28 -24.34 3.57
N ILE A 175 6.36 -23.88 4.22
CA ILE A 175 7.62 -23.49 3.60
C ILE A 175 8.80 -24.15 4.36
N PRO A 176 10.06 -24.06 3.88
CA PRO A 176 11.20 -24.68 4.54
C PRO A 176 11.33 -24.31 6.02
N THR A 177 11.41 -25.31 6.90
CA THR A 177 11.46 -25.16 8.36
C THR A 177 12.65 -24.33 8.87
N ARG A 178 13.69 -24.12 8.03
CA ARG A 178 14.83 -23.25 8.37
C ARG A 178 14.39 -21.81 8.70
N PHE A 179 13.30 -21.33 8.11
CA PHE A 179 12.76 -20.01 8.41
C PHE A 179 12.20 -19.89 9.84
N ALA A 180 11.86 -21.02 10.49
CA ALA A 180 11.47 -21.06 11.90
C ALA A 180 12.65 -21.10 12.89
N ASN A 181 13.91 -21.12 12.40
CA ASN A 181 15.08 -21.15 13.28
C ASN A 181 15.33 -19.78 13.94
N ILE A 182 15.14 -19.74 15.26
CA ILE A 182 15.38 -18.55 16.09
C ILE A 182 16.84 -18.47 16.57
N ASN A 183 17.37 -17.25 16.69
CA ASN A 183 18.64 -17.01 17.36
C ASN A 183 18.47 -16.93 18.90
N LYS A 184 19.59 -16.73 19.60
CA LYS A 184 19.63 -16.54 21.06
C LYS A 184 18.79 -15.36 21.57
N ARG A 185 18.42 -14.41 20.70
CA ARG A 185 17.62 -13.23 21.03
C ARG A 185 16.12 -13.41 20.69
N GLY A 186 15.71 -14.61 20.28
CA GLY A 186 14.32 -14.92 19.94
C GLY A 186 13.87 -14.44 18.55
N SER A 187 14.79 -13.98 17.69
CA SER A 187 14.47 -13.49 16.35
C SER A 187 14.73 -14.57 15.28
N PRO A 188 13.79 -14.83 14.34
CA PRO A 188 13.99 -15.77 13.24
C PRO A 188 15.09 -15.30 12.27
N THR A 189 16.26 -15.94 12.31
CA THR A 189 17.47 -15.42 11.62
C THR A 189 17.31 -15.52 10.09
N TRP A 190 16.89 -16.68 9.60
CA TRP A 190 16.79 -16.92 8.16
C TRP A 190 15.66 -16.13 7.51
N ALA A 191 14.54 -15.94 8.20
CA ALA A 191 13.45 -15.10 7.71
C ALA A 191 13.90 -13.63 7.61
N ASN A 192 14.62 -13.11 8.62
CA ASN A 192 15.21 -11.78 8.54
C ASN A 192 16.20 -11.62 7.38
N HIS A 193 17.10 -12.57 7.17
CA HIS A 193 18.05 -12.51 6.06
C HIS A 193 17.34 -12.55 4.71
N PHE A 194 16.31 -13.38 4.57
CA PHE A 194 15.51 -13.43 3.36
C PHE A 194 14.83 -12.11 3.07
N ILE A 195 14.09 -11.54 4.04
CA ILE A 195 13.45 -10.23 3.90
C ILE A 195 14.50 -9.14 3.60
N GLY A 196 15.66 -9.17 4.24
CA GLY A 196 16.71 -8.19 3.99
C GLY A 196 17.36 -8.28 2.61
N ILE A 197 17.54 -9.49 2.07
CA ILE A 197 18.01 -9.66 0.69
C ILE A 197 16.96 -9.12 -0.28
N PHE A 198 15.68 -9.44 -0.07
CA PHE A 198 14.59 -8.90 -0.90
C PHE A 198 14.47 -7.38 -0.80
N ALA A 199 14.64 -6.80 0.37
CA ALA A 199 14.65 -5.35 0.55
C ALA A 199 15.80 -4.68 -0.19
N LEU A 200 17.02 -5.25 -0.15
CA LEU A 200 18.16 -4.75 -0.92
C LEU A 200 17.94 -4.85 -2.42
N LEU A 201 17.34 -5.95 -2.89
CA LEU A 201 16.92 -6.07 -4.29
C LEU A 201 15.89 -5.00 -4.65
N GLY A 202 14.94 -4.71 -3.78
CA GLY A 202 13.97 -3.61 -3.94
C GLY A 202 14.64 -2.24 -4.11
N VAL A 203 15.71 -1.94 -3.36
CA VAL A 203 16.48 -0.69 -3.53
C VAL A 203 17.14 -0.63 -4.91
N VAL A 204 17.72 -1.74 -5.37
CA VAL A 204 18.34 -1.81 -6.71
C VAL A 204 17.29 -1.65 -7.80
N LEU A 205 16.13 -2.30 -7.66
CA LEU A 205 15.00 -2.18 -8.59
C LEU A 205 14.48 -0.74 -8.64
N GLY A 206 14.31 -0.08 -7.50
CA GLY A 206 13.92 1.34 -7.46
C GLY A 206 14.92 2.25 -8.16
N LEU A 207 16.22 1.98 -8.04
CA LEU A 207 17.25 2.71 -8.79
C LEU A 207 17.17 2.45 -10.30
N MET A 208 16.92 1.20 -10.71
CA MET A 208 16.76 0.84 -12.12
C MET A 208 15.51 1.47 -12.75
N ASP A 209 14.40 1.53 -12.01
CA ASP A 209 13.18 2.21 -12.41
C ASP A 209 13.40 3.72 -12.60
N TYR A 210 14.17 4.36 -11.69
CA TYR A 210 14.58 5.75 -11.87
C TYR A 210 15.34 6.00 -13.19
N TYR A 211 16.15 5.04 -13.63
CA TYR A 211 16.81 5.07 -14.94
C TYR A 211 15.92 4.58 -16.10
N SER A 212 14.60 4.50 -15.88
CA SER A 212 13.58 4.14 -16.88
C SER A 212 13.76 2.72 -17.46
N MET A 213 14.27 1.78 -16.67
CA MET A 213 14.33 0.38 -17.06
C MET A 213 12.96 -0.29 -16.91
N SER A 214 12.31 -0.58 -18.04
CA SER A 214 10.93 -1.12 -18.07
C SER A 214 10.72 -2.37 -17.20
N LEU A 215 11.68 -3.29 -17.18
CA LEU A 215 11.57 -4.50 -16.34
C LEU A 215 11.51 -4.16 -14.84
N ALA A 216 12.23 -3.14 -14.39
CA ALA A 216 12.21 -2.74 -12.98
C ALA A 216 10.86 -2.13 -12.60
N SER A 217 10.29 -1.30 -13.48
CA SER A 217 8.94 -0.75 -13.33
C SER A 217 7.88 -1.86 -13.20
N SER A 218 7.93 -2.87 -14.08
CA SER A 218 7.01 -4.03 -14.02
C SER A 218 7.17 -4.85 -12.74
N VAL A 219 8.40 -5.05 -12.25
CA VAL A 219 8.66 -5.78 -11.01
C VAL A 219 8.18 -4.99 -9.79
N LEU A 220 8.29 -3.67 -9.79
CA LEU A 220 7.74 -2.83 -8.72
C LEU A 220 6.21 -2.88 -8.70
N ALA A 221 5.56 -2.77 -9.87
CA ALA A 221 4.11 -2.93 -10.00
C ALA A 221 3.63 -4.29 -9.46
N LEU A 222 4.33 -5.37 -9.84
CA LEU A 222 4.13 -6.72 -9.29
C LEU A 222 4.19 -6.73 -7.74
N MET A 223 5.17 -6.05 -7.14
CA MET A 223 5.30 -6.01 -5.68
C MET A 223 4.10 -5.33 -5.02
N ASP A 224 3.58 -4.24 -5.59
CA ASP A 224 2.38 -3.56 -5.09
C ASP A 224 1.14 -4.46 -5.15
N PHE A 225 0.95 -5.20 -6.26
CA PHE A 225 -0.14 -6.17 -6.38
C PHE A 225 -0.05 -7.28 -5.34
N THR A 226 1.14 -7.86 -5.17
CA THR A 226 1.32 -8.95 -4.18
C THR A 226 1.09 -8.49 -2.75
N CYS A 227 1.30 -7.20 -2.44
CA CYS A 227 0.96 -6.61 -1.15
C CYS A 227 -0.54 -6.64 -0.88
N LEU A 228 -1.38 -6.48 -1.90
CA LEU A 228 -2.85 -6.47 -1.75
C LEU A 228 -3.49 -7.86 -1.89
N PHE A 229 -2.75 -8.83 -2.45
CA PHE A 229 -3.28 -10.16 -2.79
C PHE A 229 -3.90 -10.90 -1.59
N PHE A 230 -3.38 -10.72 -0.37
CA PHE A 230 -3.85 -11.47 0.82
C PHE A 230 -5.24 -11.01 1.33
N ILE A 231 -5.76 -9.87 0.87
CA ILE A 231 -7.00 -9.29 1.39
C ILE A 231 -8.21 -10.17 1.03
N TRP A 232 -8.30 -10.63 -0.22
CA TRP A 232 -9.44 -11.43 -0.67
C TRP A 232 -9.47 -12.84 -0.03
N PRO A 233 -8.35 -13.60 0.12
CA PRO A 233 -8.37 -14.89 0.81
C PRO A 233 -8.68 -14.73 2.29
N LEU A 234 -8.22 -13.65 2.93
CA LEU A 234 -8.57 -13.33 4.31
C LEU A 234 -10.08 -13.08 4.47
N GLY A 235 -10.66 -12.31 3.55
CA GLY A 235 -12.11 -12.08 3.50
C GLY A 235 -12.90 -13.38 3.30
N LEU A 236 -12.45 -14.24 2.38
CA LEU A 236 -13.03 -15.55 2.13
C LEU A 236 -12.96 -16.46 3.37
N ALA A 237 -11.80 -16.52 4.03
CA ALA A 237 -11.63 -17.28 5.25
C ALA A 237 -12.56 -16.78 6.36
N GLY A 238 -12.63 -15.46 6.58
CA GLY A 238 -13.55 -14.86 7.56
C GLY A 238 -15.02 -15.07 7.23
N MET A 239 -15.38 -15.04 5.95
CA MET A 239 -16.75 -15.28 5.47
C MET A 239 -17.23 -16.68 5.83
N LEU A 240 -16.37 -17.68 5.61
CA LEU A 240 -16.68 -19.10 5.76
C LEU A 240 -16.43 -19.64 7.18
N LEU A 241 -15.59 -18.99 7.99
CA LEU A 241 -15.17 -19.45 9.32
C LEU A 241 -16.34 -19.92 10.21
N PRO A 242 -17.46 -19.17 10.34
CA PRO A 242 -18.55 -19.58 11.22
C PRO A 242 -19.27 -20.87 10.79
N TYR A 243 -19.12 -21.29 9.53
CA TYR A 243 -19.78 -22.45 8.95
C TYR A 243 -18.84 -23.64 8.80
N THR A 244 -17.58 -23.40 8.44
CA THR A 244 -16.58 -24.45 8.25
C THR A 244 -15.93 -24.89 9.56
N ARG A 245 -15.77 -23.96 10.50
CA ARG A 245 -15.12 -24.17 11.81
C ARG A 245 -15.88 -23.44 12.93
N PRO A 246 -17.13 -23.86 13.24
CA PRO A 246 -17.91 -23.24 14.31
C PRO A 246 -17.19 -23.31 15.67
N ASP A 247 -16.39 -24.35 15.90
CA ASP A 247 -15.53 -24.53 17.08
C ASP A 247 -14.52 -23.40 17.28
N LEU A 248 -13.99 -22.83 16.19
CA LEU A 248 -13.08 -21.68 16.22
C LEU A 248 -13.86 -20.38 16.36
N PHE A 249 -15.01 -20.27 15.69
CA PHE A 249 -15.86 -19.09 15.78
C PHE A 249 -16.37 -18.85 17.20
N GLU A 250 -16.77 -19.91 17.92
CA GLU A 250 -17.20 -19.86 19.33
C GLU A 250 -16.06 -19.50 20.31
N LYS A 251 -14.81 -19.58 19.89
CA LYS A 251 -13.65 -19.10 20.64
C LYS A 251 -13.23 -17.69 20.24
N SER A 252 -13.73 -17.19 19.11
CA SER A 252 -13.40 -15.87 18.59
C SER A 252 -14.00 -14.74 19.43
N THR A 253 -13.45 -13.54 19.31
CA THR A 253 -13.96 -12.34 20.01
C THR A 253 -15.29 -11.83 19.44
N PHE A 254 -15.59 -12.11 18.17
CA PHE A 254 -16.71 -11.52 17.43
C PHE A 254 -17.81 -12.57 17.13
N GLN A 255 -18.46 -13.04 18.19
CA GLN A 255 -19.52 -14.07 18.10
C GLN A 255 -20.91 -13.50 17.77
N TYR A 256 -21.00 -12.18 17.59
CA TYR A 256 -22.26 -11.49 17.37
C TYR A 256 -22.96 -11.97 16.10
N ARG A 257 -24.28 -12.08 16.17
CA ARG A 257 -25.14 -12.42 15.03
C ARG A 257 -26.16 -11.32 14.83
N ILE A 258 -26.30 -10.84 13.60
CA ILE A 258 -27.35 -9.90 13.19
C ILE A 258 -28.37 -10.69 12.38
N LYS A 259 -29.62 -10.78 12.86
CA LYS A 259 -30.69 -11.55 12.20
C LYS A 259 -30.31 -13.01 11.88
N GLY A 260 -29.55 -13.65 12.78
CA GLY A 260 -29.08 -15.03 12.62
C GLY A 260 -27.78 -15.20 11.83
N ILE A 261 -27.35 -14.18 11.08
CA ILE A 261 -26.10 -14.18 10.29
C ILE A 261 -24.94 -13.71 11.19
N PRO A 262 -23.84 -14.49 11.31
CA PRO A 262 -22.63 -14.06 11.99
C PRO A 262 -22.10 -12.75 11.42
N VAL A 263 -21.80 -11.77 12.27
CA VAL A 263 -21.19 -10.49 11.85
C VAL A 263 -19.88 -10.72 11.11
N MET A 264 -19.11 -11.74 11.53
CA MET A 264 -17.87 -12.14 10.86
C MET A 264 -18.08 -12.54 9.40
N THR A 265 -19.23 -13.17 9.06
CA THR A 265 -19.57 -13.46 7.67
C THR A 265 -19.79 -12.19 6.86
N ILE A 266 -20.52 -11.21 7.42
CA ILE A 266 -20.79 -9.93 6.74
C ILE A 266 -19.48 -9.16 6.50
N LEU A 267 -18.63 -9.05 7.52
CA LEU A 267 -17.33 -8.40 7.42
C LEU A 267 -16.43 -9.15 6.42
N GLY A 268 -16.38 -10.47 6.47
CA GLY A 268 -15.63 -11.30 5.53
C GLY A 268 -16.09 -11.12 4.08
N THR A 269 -17.40 -11.08 3.83
CA THR A 269 -17.95 -10.80 2.50
C THR A 269 -17.55 -9.41 2.00
N LEU A 270 -17.60 -8.39 2.85
CA LEU A 270 -17.15 -7.04 2.50
C LEU A 270 -15.65 -7.02 2.17
N THR A 271 -14.82 -7.63 3.01
CA THR A 271 -13.37 -7.74 2.78
C THR A 271 -13.06 -8.53 1.50
N PHE A 272 -13.80 -9.60 1.22
CA PHE A 272 -13.68 -10.37 -0.02
C PHE A 272 -14.01 -9.52 -1.25
N ALA A 273 -15.11 -8.77 -1.20
CA ALA A 273 -15.53 -7.90 -2.30
C ALA A 273 -14.53 -6.75 -2.54
N VAL A 274 -14.06 -6.10 -1.47
CA VAL A 274 -13.03 -5.03 -1.56
C VAL A 274 -11.71 -5.59 -2.08
N GLY A 275 -11.29 -6.76 -1.58
CA GLY A 275 -10.10 -7.45 -2.08
C GLY A 275 -10.21 -7.73 -3.57
N TRP A 276 -11.32 -8.30 -4.04
CA TRP A 276 -11.50 -8.53 -5.48
C TRP A 276 -11.53 -7.25 -6.30
N TYR A 277 -12.18 -6.20 -5.80
CA TYR A 277 -12.17 -4.89 -6.44
C TYR A 277 -10.74 -4.37 -6.63
N MET A 278 -9.90 -4.44 -5.59
CA MET A 278 -8.50 -4.03 -5.67
C MET A 278 -7.76 -4.83 -6.74
N MET A 279 -7.89 -6.16 -6.76
CA MET A 279 -7.22 -6.99 -7.76
C MET A 279 -7.62 -6.65 -9.20
N ILE A 280 -8.90 -6.38 -9.43
CA ILE A 280 -9.40 -5.99 -10.77
C ILE A 280 -8.85 -4.63 -11.17
N MET A 281 -8.84 -3.66 -10.25
CA MET A 281 -8.32 -2.32 -10.54
C MET A 281 -6.79 -2.33 -10.75
N THR A 282 -6.04 -3.12 -9.98
CA THR A 282 -4.60 -3.24 -10.19
C THR A 282 -4.32 -3.92 -11.53
N ALA A 283 -5.07 -4.96 -11.90
CA ALA A 283 -4.92 -5.60 -13.20
C ALA A 283 -5.20 -4.67 -14.39
N THR A 284 -6.04 -3.64 -14.23
CA THR A 284 -6.27 -2.65 -15.31
C THR A 284 -5.11 -1.65 -15.48
N GLU A 285 -4.25 -1.51 -14.48
CA GLU A 285 -3.12 -0.56 -14.47
C GLU A 285 -1.77 -1.25 -14.74
N GLU A 286 -1.69 -2.58 -14.59
CA GLU A 286 -0.47 -3.36 -14.84
C GLU A 286 -0.16 -3.54 -16.32
N ASP A 287 1.13 -3.65 -16.63
CA ASP A 287 1.59 -4.06 -17.95
C ASP A 287 1.57 -5.59 -18.11
N ILE A 288 1.51 -6.07 -19.35
CA ILE A 288 1.47 -7.52 -19.66
C ILE A 288 2.67 -8.26 -19.02
N THR A 289 3.83 -7.60 -18.91
CA THR A 289 5.01 -8.19 -18.28
C THR A 289 4.77 -8.44 -16.79
N ALA A 290 4.27 -7.43 -16.05
CA ALA A 290 3.92 -7.57 -14.65
C ALA A 290 2.88 -8.67 -14.43
N GLU A 291 1.84 -8.74 -15.26
CA GLU A 291 0.81 -9.79 -15.17
C GLU A 291 1.40 -11.20 -15.34
N LEU A 292 2.29 -11.39 -16.33
CA LEU A 292 2.95 -12.68 -16.56
C LEU A 292 3.86 -13.06 -15.38
N LEU A 293 4.60 -12.10 -14.83
CA LEU A 293 5.42 -12.31 -13.64
C LEU A 293 4.55 -12.68 -12.42
N ASN A 294 3.40 -12.04 -12.27
CA ASN A 294 2.38 -12.34 -11.26
C ASN A 294 1.91 -13.79 -11.35
N ILE A 295 1.49 -14.23 -12.55
CA ILE A 295 1.05 -15.61 -12.80
C ILE A 295 2.15 -16.60 -12.46
N VAL A 296 3.39 -16.35 -12.89
CA VAL A 296 4.54 -17.22 -12.60
C VAL A 296 4.80 -17.31 -11.10
N LEU A 297 4.77 -16.18 -10.39
CA LEU A 297 5.03 -16.14 -8.95
C LEU A 297 3.95 -16.85 -8.14
N VAL A 298 2.67 -16.59 -8.42
CA VAL A 298 1.53 -17.26 -7.76
C VAL A 298 1.58 -18.76 -8.04
N THR A 299 1.83 -19.15 -9.29
CA THR A 299 1.95 -20.56 -9.67
C THR A 299 3.12 -21.23 -8.95
N ALA A 300 4.28 -20.58 -8.87
CA ALA A 300 5.44 -21.09 -8.13
C ALA A 300 5.14 -21.25 -6.63
N GLY A 301 4.42 -20.30 -6.02
CA GLY A 301 3.97 -20.38 -4.64
C GLY A 301 3.02 -21.56 -4.39
N LEU A 302 2.04 -21.77 -5.28
CA LEU A 302 1.12 -22.91 -5.19
C LEU A 302 1.84 -24.26 -5.40
N LEU A 303 2.79 -24.33 -6.34
CA LEU A 303 3.60 -25.52 -6.55
C LEU A 303 4.46 -25.85 -5.33
N LEU A 304 5.05 -24.82 -4.70
CA LEU A 304 5.80 -24.98 -3.45
C LEU A 304 4.89 -25.52 -2.34
N LEU A 305 3.68 -24.98 -2.19
CA LEU A 305 2.70 -25.47 -1.22
C LEU A 305 2.37 -26.94 -1.45
N VAL A 306 2.04 -27.34 -2.68
CA VAL A 306 1.71 -28.73 -3.04
C VAL A 306 2.90 -29.65 -2.78
N TYR A 307 4.11 -29.23 -3.12
CA TYR A 307 5.33 -29.98 -2.85
C TYR A 307 5.55 -30.20 -1.35
N MET A 308 5.44 -29.14 -0.55
CA MET A 308 5.60 -29.19 0.91
C MET A 308 4.51 -30.06 1.54
N TRP A 309 3.26 -29.96 1.06
CA TRP A 309 2.16 -30.81 1.50
C TRP A 309 2.43 -32.29 1.24
N ALA A 310 2.82 -32.64 0.01
CA ALA A 310 3.16 -34.01 -0.36
C ALA A 310 4.35 -34.55 0.44
N ARG A 311 5.35 -33.70 0.72
CA ARG A 311 6.49 -34.04 1.58
C ARG A 311 6.06 -34.31 3.02
N ASN A 312 5.24 -33.45 3.61
CA ASN A 312 4.75 -33.61 4.99
C ASN A 312 3.95 -34.90 5.15
N GLN A 313 3.10 -35.25 4.18
CA GLN A 313 2.38 -36.53 4.16
C GLN A 313 3.33 -37.73 4.11
N LYS A 314 4.40 -37.67 3.29
CA LYS A 314 5.43 -38.73 3.25
C LYS A 314 6.22 -38.84 4.56
N GLU A 315 6.42 -37.73 5.26
CA GLU A 315 7.04 -37.71 6.59
C GLU A 315 6.07 -38.15 7.72
N GLY A 316 4.83 -38.54 7.39
CA GLY A 316 3.83 -39.03 8.34
C GLY A 316 3.12 -37.93 9.13
N ILE A 317 3.26 -36.67 8.70
CA ILE A 317 2.64 -35.51 9.35
C ILE A 317 1.39 -35.15 8.56
N ASP A 318 0.24 -35.26 9.21
CA ASP A 318 -1.05 -34.87 8.62
C ASP A 318 -1.19 -33.35 8.62
N PRO A 319 -1.11 -32.67 7.46
CA PRO A 319 -1.20 -31.21 7.40
C PRO A 319 -2.58 -30.71 7.85
N ASN A 320 -3.63 -31.53 7.77
CA ASN A 320 -4.97 -31.14 8.21
C ASN A 320 -5.06 -30.95 9.73
N LYS A 321 -4.19 -31.62 10.49
CA LYS A 321 -4.11 -31.50 11.95
C LYS A 321 -3.33 -30.27 12.41
N ILE A 322 -2.62 -29.58 11.51
CA ILE A 322 -1.88 -28.36 11.86
C ILE A 322 -2.85 -27.23 12.23
N PHE A 323 -4.00 -27.16 11.55
CA PHE A 323 -4.99 -26.11 11.73
C PHE A 323 -6.17 -26.51 12.63
N THR A 324 -6.12 -27.67 13.30
CA THR A 324 -7.21 -28.11 14.19
C THR A 324 -7.24 -27.35 15.51
N GLU A 325 -6.10 -26.89 15.99
CA GLU A 325 -6.00 -26.16 17.26
C GLU A 325 -5.38 -24.77 17.03
N ILE A 326 -5.91 -23.76 17.72
CA ILE A 326 -5.24 -22.45 17.78
C ILE A 326 -4.04 -22.63 18.72
N PRO A 327 -2.80 -22.33 18.28
CA PRO A 327 -1.65 -22.36 19.17
C PRO A 327 -1.93 -21.50 20.40
N PRO A 328 -1.58 -21.94 21.62
CA PRO A 328 -1.73 -21.10 22.81
C PRO A 328 -0.94 -19.80 22.59
N ALA A 329 -1.63 -18.67 22.68
CA ALA A 329 -1.06 -17.34 22.61
C ALA A 329 -0.33 -16.99 23.92
#